data_AF-A0A917JGB7-F1
#
_entry.id   AF-A0A917JGB7-F1
#
_cell.length_a   1.000
_cell.length_b   1.000
_cell.length_c   1.000
_cell.angle_alpha   90.00
_cell.angle_beta   90.00
_cell.angle_gamma   90.00
#
_symmetry.space_group_name_H-M   'P 1'
#
loop_
_entity.id
_entity.type
_entity.pdbx_description
1 polymer ?
#
loop_
_entity_poly.entity_id
_entity_poly.type
_entity_poly.pdbx_seq_one_letter_code
_entity_poly.pdbx_strand_id
1 'polypeptide(L)' 'MKKRLRKKKAYKQYIQDIFLGYEKMLENPELKELTFSYLKETTVLKRDDNQQIRFRTFDQD' A
#
# COMPACT_ATOMS: atom_id res chain seq x y z
N MET A 1 19.83 -17.94 8.02
CA MET A 1 19.27 -17.84 6.64
C MET A 1 17.76 -17.59 6.56
N LYS A 2 16.91 -18.28 7.33
CA LYS A 2 15.44 -18.20 7.20
C LYS A 2 14.82 -16.80 7.42
N LYS A 3 15.43 -15.96 8.29
CA LYS A 3 14.94 -14.59 8.59
C LYS A 3 14.91 -13.67 7.36
N ARG A 4 15.98 -13.66 6.55
CA ARG A 4 16.07 -12.82 5.34
C ARG A 4 15.00 -13.18 4.31
N LEU A 5 14.78 -14.49 4.11
CA LEU A 5 13.76 -15.00 3.19
C LEU A 5 12.35 -14.63 3.65
N ARG A 6 12.05 -14.73 4.95
CA ARG A 6 10.76 -14.30 5.52
C ARG A 6 10.51 -12.81 5.31
N LYS A 7 11.51 -11.95 5.56
CA LYS A 7 11.39 -10.50 5.30
C LYS A 7 11.10 -10.21 3.83
N LYS A 8 11.85 -10.83 2.90
CA LYS A 8 11.62 -10.68 1.45
C LYS A 8 10.22 -11.14 1.04
N LYS A 9 9.72 -12.26 1.58
CA LYS A 9 8.35 -12.74 1.31
C LYS A 9 7.31 -11.75 1.82
N ALA A 10 7.47 -11.24 3.04
CA ALA A 10 6.54 -10.26 3.62
C ALA A 10 6.55 -8.93 2.84
N TYR A 11 7.70 -8.45 2.39
CA TYR A 11 7.77 -7.26 1.52
C TYR A 11 7.07 -7.48 0.17
N LYS A 12 7.25 -8.66 -0.45
CA LYS A 12 6.50 -8.99 -1.66
C LYS A 12 4.98 -8.99 -1.44
N GLN A 13 4.53 -9.53 -0.31
CA GLN A 13 3.12 -9.51 0.07
C GLN A 13 2.62 -8.07 0.26
N TYR A 14 3.38 -7.25 0.97
CA TYR A 14 3.09 -5.83 1.16
C TYR A 14 2.86 -5.09 -0.17
N ILE A 15 3.77 -5.27 -1.14
CA ILE A 15 3.63 -4.68 -2.47
C ILE A 15 2.39 -5.22 -3.19
N GLN A 16 2.13 -6.53 -3.11
CA GLN A 16 0.95 -7.15 -3.71
C GLN A 16 -0.36 -6.61 -3.12
N ASP A 17 -0.40 -6.41 -1.80
CA ASP A 17 -1.56 -5.86 -1.10
C ASP A 17 -1.84 -4.42 -1.52
N ILE A 18 -0.80 -3.60 -1.74
CA ILE A 18 -0.94 -2.23 -2.27
C ILE A 18 -1.61 -2.25 -3.65
N PHE A 19 -1.13 -3.08 -4.58
CA PHE A 19 -1.71 -3.16 -5.92
C PHE A 19 -3.15 -3.66 -5.90
N LEU A 20 -3.45 -4.68 -5.08
CA LEU A 20 -4.82 -5.16 -4.90
C LEU A 20 -5.72 -4.08 -4.29
N GLY A 21 -5.20 -3.27 -3.37
CA GLY A 21 -5.89 -2.10 -2.82
C GLY A 21 -6.21 -1.06 -3.89
N TYR A 22 -5.25 -0.79 -4.77
CA TYR A 22 -5.44 0.11 -5.90
C TYR A 22 -6.53 -0.39 -6.86
N GLU A 23 -6.52 -1.68 -7.23
CA GLU A 23 -7.56 -2.29 -8.06
C GLU A 23 -8.95 -2.16 -7.40
N LYS A 24 -9.06 -2.45 -6.11
CA LYS A 24 -10.32 -2.26 -5.36
C LYS A 24 -10.79 -0.81 -5.34
N MET A 25 -9.87 0.15 -5.25
CA MET A 25 -10.22 1.56 -5.34
C MET A 25 -10.70 1.93 -6.75
N LEU A 26 -10.14 1.35 -7.81
CA LEU A 26 -10.65 1.55 -9.17
C LEU A 26 -12.08 1.01 -9.34
N GLU A 27 -12.37 -0.16 -8.77
CA GLU A 27 -13.69 -0.79 -8.81
C GLU A 27 -14.73 -0.04 -7.95
N ASN A 28 -14.32 0.48 -6.79
CA ASN A 28 -15.20 1.14 -5.83
C ASN A 28 -14.80 2.61 -5.61
N PRO A 29 -15.45 3.58 -6.30
CA PRO A 29 -15.18 5.01 -6.14
C PRO A 29 -15.41 5.56 -4.73
N GLU A 30 -16.19 4.86 -3.88
CA GLU A 30 -16.44 5.25 -2.50
C GLU A 30 -15.23 5.06 -1.57
N LEU A 31 -14.27 4.22 -1.97
CA LEU A 31 -13.02 4.05 -1.23
C LEU A 31 -12.11 5.27 -1.47
N LYS A 32 -12.07 6.15 -0.48
CA LYS A 32 -11.29 7.39 -0.52
C LYS A 32 -9.83 7.20 -0.14
N GLU A 33 -9.55 6.29 0.80
CA GLU A 33 -8.22 6.09 1.36
C GLU A 33 -7.99 4.63 1.76
N LEU A 34 -6.79 4.10 1.50
CA LEU A 34 -6.30 2.81 2.00
C LEU A 34 -4.86 2.98 2.48
N THR A 35 -4.52 2.30 3.57
CA THR A 35 -3.20 2.41 4.20
C THR A 35 -2.58 1.03 4.36
N PHE A 36 -1.31 0.93 3.96
CA PHE A 36 -0.51 -0.29 4.03
C PHE A 36 0.77 0.01 4.79
N SER A 37 1.15 -0.84 5.74
CA SER A 37 2.42 -0.69 6.47
C SER A 37 3.28 -1.94 6.39
N TYR A 38 4.59 -1.73 6.35
CA TYR A 38 5.60 -2.77 6.42
C TYR A 38 6.86 -2.27 7.15
N LEU A 39 7.17 -2.88 8.29
CA LEU A 39 8.28 -2.48 9.15
C LEU A 39 8.20 -0.99 9.56
N LYS A 40 9.03 -0.14 8.95
CA LYS A 40 9.08 1.31 9.20
C LYS A 40 8.57 2.09 7.99
N GLU A 41 7.88 1.46 7.04
CA GLU A 41 7.39 2.11 5.83
C GLU A 41 5.86 2.06 5.83
N THR A 42 5.22 3.19 5.54
CA THR A 42 3.77 3.28 5.34
C THR A 42 3.48 3.85 3.97
N THR A 43 2.63 3.15 3.20
CA THR A 43 2.12 3.59 1.91
C THR A 43 0.63 3.87 2.05
N VAL A 44 0.22 5.08 1.69
CA VAL A 44 -1.17 5.52 1.64
C VAL A 44 -1.59 5.67 0.18
N LEU A 45 -2.68 5.01 -0.18
CA LEU A 45 -3.45 5.25 -1.39
C LEU A 45 -4.57 6.21 -1.04
N LYS A 46 -4.63 7.36 -1.69
CA LYS A 46 -5.67 8.36 -1.44
C LYS A 46 -6.19 8.97 -2.72
N ARG A 47 -7.49 9.20 -2.81
CA ARG A 47 -8.08 10.01 -3.89
C ARG A 47 -7.86 11.49 -3.61
N ASP A 48 -7.28 12.19 -4.58
CA ASP A 48 -7.17 13.65 -4.55
C ASP A 48 -8.50 14.32 -4.94
N ASP A 49 -8.53 15.66 -4.92
CA ASP A 49 -9.73 16.45 -5.21
C ASP A 49 -10.24 16.24 -6.66
N ASN A 50 -9.38 15.78 -7.56
CA ASN A 50 -9.72 15.41 -8.94
C ASN A 50 -10.12 13.93 -9.07
N GLN A 51 -10.39 13.26 -7.94
CA GLN A 51 -10.66 11.82 -7.83
C GLN A 51 -9.55 10.91 -8.35
N GLN A 52 -8.33 11.43 -8.57
CA GLN A 52 -7.19 10.62 -9.01
C GLN A 52 -6.57 9.91 -7.81
N ILE A 53 -6.23 8.63 -7.98
CA ILE A 53 -5.60 7.85 -6.92
C ILE A 53 -4.11 8.21 -6.87
N ARG A 54 -3.65 8.68 -5.71
CA ARG A 54 -2.26 9.04 -5.42
C ARG A 54 -1.65 8.04 -4.45
N PHE A 55 -0.39 7.70 -4.73
CA PHE A 55 0.44 6.86 -3.86
C PHE A 55 1.39 7.77 -3.08
N ARG A 56 1.41 7.65 -1.76
CA ARG A 56 2.42 8.31 -0.93
C ARG A 56 3.02 7.31 0.03
N THR A 57 4.33 7.15 -0.05
CA THR A 57 5.11 6.31 0.85
C THR A 57 5.98 7.20 1.72
N PHE A 58 5.96 6.97 3.02
CA PHE A 58 6.79 7.67 3.99
C PHE A 58 7.28 6.70 5.06
N ASP A 59 8.43 7.03 5.65
CA ASP A 59 8.96 6.29 6.78
C ASP A 59 8.19 6.64 8.06
N GLN A 60 7.88 5.63 8.88
CA GLN A 60 7.47 5.78 10.27
C GLN A 60 8.72 6.00 11.12
N ASP A 61 8.80 7.18 11.72
CA ASP A 61 9.82 7.54 12.73
C ASP A 61 9.84 6.53 13.89
#